data_AF-I0WTP9-F1
#
_entry.id   AF-I0WTP9-F1
#
_cell.length_a   1.000
_cell.length_b   1.000
_cell.length_c   1.000
_cell.angle_alpha   90.00
_cell.angle_beta   90.00
_cell.angle_gamma   90.00
#
_symmetry.space_group_name_H-M   'P 1'
#
loop_
_entity.id
_entity.type
_entity.pdbx_description
1 polymer ?
#
loop_
_entity_poly.entity_id
_entity_poly.type
_entity_poly.pdbx_seq_one_letter_code
_entity_poly.pdbx_strand_id
1 'polypeptide(L)'
;MLDSPSATTSPEAPTTTKSVGVTRAATTDAASGHAVERAVDKTGWYGGFKITVDDVTATPEGGGTTVDLALSYENLVGVKNTAPDTGYLEVDGGEVVEATFDNPNIAGFGKGTGTATASLTSTDESADLEEILDSLVLVYGEPDSNTTRLPFAADADVESLKPRGIPVGQTFSDKVRIELSKAFLWPSYQAGEQNKYELWTEVSLTCTEECARFGYGVTIANFTLTSPNGKSVKADSRSPWATSSISDTSPVDHQWLVFVIDEPATGIYTFNLTMKAMSNQPEYAVDATTTITL
;
A
#
# COMPACT_ATOMS: atom_id res chain seq x y z
N MET A 1 4.69 -29.29 71.36
CA MET A 1 3.39 -29.63 70.77
C MET A 1 3.53 -29.28 69.29
N LEU A 2 3.81 -30.22 68.37
CA LEU A 2 2.92 -31.32 67.90
C LEU A 2 1.51 -30.73 67.69
N ASP A 3 0.95 -30.58 66.49
CA ASP A 3 0.85 -31.54 65.39
C ASP A 3 0.62 -30.85 64.02
N SER A 4 0.92 -31.59 62.96
CA SER A 4 0.47 -31.40 61.57
C SER A 4 -1.07 -31.46 61.42
N PRO A 5 -1.62 -31.21 60.21
CA PRO A 5 -1.86 -32.40 59.40
C PRO A 5 -1.47 -32.31 57.91
N SER A 6 -1.03 -33.50 57.49
CA SER A 6 -0.93 -34.18 56.20
C SER A 6 -1.55 -33.62 54.92
N ALA A 7 -0.82 -33.98 53.87
CA ALA A 7 -1.05 -33.91 52.43
C ALA A 7 -2.25 -34.72 51.89
N THR A 8 -2.69 -34.36 50.68
CA THR A 8 -3.02 -35.32 49.63
C THR A 8 -2.67 -34.72 48.26
N THR A 9 -2.19 -35.59 47.38
CA THR A 9 -1.37 -35.40 46.18
C THR A 9 -2.13 -35.59 44.87
N SER A 10 -1.65 -34.94 43.79
CA SER A 10 -1.58 -35.39 42.37
C SER A 10 -2.88 -35.57 41.54
N PRO A 11 -2.86 -35.53 40.18
CA PRO A 11 -1.72 -35.38 39.26
C PRO A 11 -1.87 -34.33 38.13
N GLU A 12 -0.73 -34.16 37.47
CA GLU A 12 -0.41 -33.40 36.26
C GLU A 12 -0.78 -34.12 34.94
N ALA A 13 -0.83 -33.32 33.86
CA ALA A 13 -0.74 -33.63 32.42
C ALA A 13 -2.04 -33.96 31.63
N PRO A 14 -2.09 -33.72 30.29
CA PRO A 14 -1.02 -33.28 29.39
C PRO A 14 -1.32 -32.11 28.43
N THR A 15 -0.22 -31.50 27.99
CA THR A 15 -0.04 -30.70 26.77
C THR A 15 -0.61 -31.43 25.54
N THR A 16 -1.46 -30.75 24.77
CA THR A 16 -1.88 -31.20 23.44
C THR A 16 -1.38 -30.23 22.38
N THR A 17 -0.27 -30.64 21.75
CA THR A 17 0.18 -30.16 20.45
C THR A 17 -0.87 -30.57 19.41
N LYS A 18 -1.50 -29.60 18.74
CA LYS A 18 -2.33 -29.89 17.55
C LYS A 18 -1.54 -29.50 16.31
N SER A 19 -0.77 -30.48 15.82
CA SER A 19 -0.48 -30.60 14.39
C SER A 19 -1.78 -31.05 13.73
N VAL A 20 -2.28 -30.24 12.79
CA VAL A 20 -3.27 -30.69 11.80
C VAL A 20 -2.61 -30.49 10.45
N GLY A 21 -1.76 -31.46 10.09
CA GLY A 21 -1.42 -31.70 8.70
C GLY A 21 -2.69 -32.11 7.96
N VAL A 22 -3.05 -31.32 6.96
CA VAL A 22 -4.06 -31.72 5.98
C VAL A 22 -3.35 -32.56 4.94
N THR A 23 -3.40 -33.88 5.09
CA THR A 23 -2.99 -34.80 4.03
C THR A 23 -4.03 -34.75 2.91
N ARG A 24 -3.65 -34.20 1.75
CA ARG A 24 -4.46 -34.12 0.53
C ARG A 24 -4.46 -35.49 -0.16
N ALA A 25 -5.65 -35.95 -0.54
CA ALA A 25 -5.83 -37.19 -1.30
C ALA A 25 -5.33 -37.01 -2.75
N ALA A 26 -4.51 -37.96 -3.21
CA ALA A 26 -4.02 -38.04 -4.57
C ALA A 26 -4.93 -38.92 -5.46
N THR A 27 -5.35 -38.36 -6.59
CA THR A 27 -5.92 -38.99 -7.79
C THR A 27 -5.72 -37.93 -8.88
N THR A 28 -5.08 -38.14 -10.04
CA THR A 28 -4.86 -39.30 -10.92
C THR A 28 -3.72 -38.96 -11.90
N ASP A 29 -3.00 -39.98 -12.41
CA ASP A 29 -1.82 -39.92 -13.29
C ASP A 29 -1.86 -38.94 -14.49
N ALA A 30 -0.82 -38.10 -14.59
CA ALA A 30 -0.17 -37.67 -15.84
C ALA A 30 1.20 -36.99 -15.57
N ALA A 31 2.25 -37.40 -16.29
CA ALA A 31 3.64 -36.89 -16.34
C ALA A 31 4.44 -36.90 -15.01
N SER A 32 5.44 -37.77 -14.94
CA SER A 32 6.30 -38.00 -13.77
C SER A 32 7.38 -36.93 -13.59
N GLY A 33 6.98 -35.77 -13.08
CA GLY A 33 7.84 -34.87 -12.31
C GLY A 33 7.15 -34.54 -10.99
N HIS A 34 7.85 -34.64 -9.86
CA HIS A 34 7.28 -34.27 -8.57
C HIS A 34 7.18 -32.73 -8.49
N ALA A 35 6.07 -32.22 -7.98
CA ALA A 35 5.98 -30.79 -7.69
C ALA A 35 7.04 -30.37 -6.66
N VAL A 36 7.55 -29.16 -6.82
CA VAL A 36 8.48 -28.53 -5.87
C VAL A 36 7.76 -27.37 -5.20
N GLU A 37 7.76 -27.37 -3.88
CA GLU A 37 7.17 -26.34 -3.03
C GLU A 37 8.27 -25.68 -2.20
N ARG A 38 8.22 -24.36 -2.08
CA ARG A 38 9.21 -23.57 -1.36
C ARG A 38 8.56 -22.38 -0.64
N ALA A 39 8.92 -22.19 0.62
CA ALA A 39 8.64 -20.95 1.34
C ALA A 39 9.51 -19.80 0.81
N VAL A 40 8.90 -18.66 0.50
CA VAL A 40 9.58 -17.48 -0.03
C VAL A 40 9.71 -16.40 1.05
N ASP A 41 8.63 -16.14 1.80
CA ASP A 41 8.56 -15.16 2.90
C ASP A 41 9.03 -13.74 2.53
N LYS A 42 8.78 -13.30 1.29
CA LYS A 42 9.22 -11.97 0.81
C LYS A 42 8.07 -11.00 0.71
N THR A 43 8.31 -9.79 1.22
CA THR A 43 7.29 -8.74 1.34
C THR A 43 7.65 -7.50 0.53
N GLY A 44 6.68 -7.01 -0.25
CA GLY A 44 6.71 -5.74 -0.97
C GLY A 44 5.48 -4.88 -0.69
N TRP A 45 5.38 -3.74 -1.38
CA TRP A 45 4.28 -2.78 -1.23
C TRP A 45 3.79 -2.34 -2.59
N TYR A 46 2.49 -2.46 -2.86
CA TYR A 46 1.91 -2.02 -4.12
C TYR A 46 0.45 -1.62 -3.93
N GLY A 47 0.02 -0.53 -4.56
CA GLY A 47 -1.40 -0.17 -4.66
C GLY A 47 -2.15 -0.04 -3.33
N GLY A 48 -1.49 0.39 -2.24
CA GLY A 48 -2.13 0.49 -0.92
C GLY A 48 -2.06 -0.78 -0.06
N PHE A 49 -1.34 -1.81 -0.52
CA PHE A 49 -1.16 -3.06 0.20
C PHE A 49 0.31 -3.30 0.56
N LYS A 50 0.52 -3.96 1.68
CA LYS A 50 1.72 -4.76 1.94
C LYS A 50 1.41 -6.19 1.48
N ILE A 51 2.23 -6.72 0.60
CA ILE A 51 2.01 -8.01 -0.08
C ILE A 51 3.17 -8.92 0.27
N THR A 52 2.88 -10.14 0.69
CA THR A 52 3.88 -11.18 0.95
C THR A 52 3.64 -12.36 0.01
N VAL A 53 4.69 -12.84 -0.64
CA VAL A 53 4.70 -14.19 -1.22
C VAL A 53 5.10 -15.13 -0.10
N ASP A 54 4.14 -15.92 0.37
CA ASP A 54 4.34 -16.84 1.48
C ASP A 54 5.04 -18.11 0.96
N ASP A 55 4.39 -18.79 0.02
CA ASP A 55 4.86 -20.03 -0.59
C ASP A 55 4.70 -19.98 -2.12
N VAL A 56 5.56 -20.73 -2.81
CA VAL A 56 5.45 -21.00 -4.25
C VAL A 56 5.52 -22.49 -4.51
N THR A 57 4.65 -22.99 -5.38
CA THR A 57 4.65 -24.39 -5.85
C THR A 57 4.79 -24.44 -7.36
N ALA A 58 5.82 -25.11 -7.86
CA ALA A 58 5.97 -25.44 -9.28
C ALA A 58 5.51 -26.89 -9.52
N THR A 59 4.56 -27.07 -10.44
CA THR A 59 4.00 -28.38 -10.81
C THR A 59 4.22 -28.61 -12.31
N PRO A 60 4.88 -29.71 -12.72
CA PRO A 60 4.97 -30.09 -14.12
C PRO A 60 3.58 -30.38 -14.69
N GLU A 61 3.27 -29.79 -15.84
CA GLU A 61 2.06 -30.10 -16.62
C GLU A 61 2.48 -30.36 -18.07
N GLY A 62 1.84 -31.30 -18.77
CA GLY A 62 2.32 -31.80 -20.07
C GLY A 62 2.71 -30.71 -21.07
N GLY A 63 4.03 -30.47 -21.22
CA GLY A 63 4.61 -29.43 -22.07
C GLY A 63 4.94 -28.09 -21.38
N GLY A 64 4.95 -28.02 -20.04
CA GLY A 64 5.21 -26.79 -19.29
C GLY A 64 5.25 -26.98 -17.77
N THR A 65 5.10 -25.87 -17.04
CA THR A 65 5.10 -25.84 -15.58
C THR A 65 4.06 -24.84 -15.09
N THR A 66 3.15 -25.28 -14.24
CA THR A 66 2.23 -24.40 -13.52
C THR A 66 2.90 -23.93 -12.24
N VAL A 67 2.83 -22.63 -11.98
CA VAL A 67 3.34 -22.00 -10.76
C VAL A 67 2.17 -21.46 -9.98
N ASP A 68 1.96 -21.98 -8.77
CA ASP A 68 0.97 -21.51 -7.81
C ASP A 68 1.65 -20.71 -6.70
N LEU A 69 1.09 -19.56 -6.37
CA LEU A 69 1.57 -18.64 -5.34
C LEU A 69 0.54 -18.56 -4.22
N ALA A 70 0.99 -18.74 -2.98
CA ALA A 70 0.25 -18.37 -1.79
C ALA A 70 0.65 -16.94 -1.38
N LEU A 71 -0.35 -16.06 -1.26
CA LEU A 71 -0.13 -14.64 -1.02
C LEU A 71 -0.83 -14.17 0.24
N SER A 72 -0.14 -13.36 1.04
CA SER A 72 -0.70 -12.65 2.17
C SER A 72 -0.74 -11.15 1.91
N TYR A 73 -1.83 -10.52 2.33
CA TYR A 73 -2.09 -9.11 2.11
C TYR A 73 -2.43 -8.42 3.42
N GLU A 74 -1.89 -7.22 3.60
CA GLU A 74 -2.31 -6.27 4.63
C GLU A 74 -2.75 -4.98 3.92
N ASN A 75 -4.04 -4.65 4.03
CA ASN A 75 -4.61 -3.42 3.48
C ASN A 75 -4.15 -2.27 4.38
N LEU A 76 -3.41 -1.33 3.81
CA LEU A 76 -2.86 -0.20 4.56
C LEU A 76 -3.75 1.04 4.48
N VAL A 77 -4.87 0.95 3.75
CA VAL A 77 -5.87 2.02 3.62
C VAL A 77 -7.00 1.78 4.62
N GLY A 78 -7.57 2.86 5.16
CA GLY A 78 -8.64 2.78 6.17
C GLY A 78 -10.02 2.37 5.65
N VAL A 79 -10.14 2.08 4.35
CA VAL A 79 -11.37 1.60 3.72
C VAL A 79 -11.17 0.22 3.14
N LYS A 80 -12.26 -0.53 2.99
CA LYS A 80 -12.25 -1.82 2.29
C LYS A 80 -11.72 -1.63 0.88
N ASN A 81 -10.77 -2.46 0.47
CA ASN A 81 -10.17 -2.41 -0.85
C ASN A 81 -9.92 -3.84 -1.39
N THR A 82 -9.90 -3.99 -2.71
CA THR A 82 -9.58 -5.26 -3.37
C THR A 82 -8.08 -5.39 -3.53
N ALA A 83 -7.52 -6.58 -3.25
CA ALA A 83 -6.10 -6.85 -3.49
C ALA A 83 -5.74 -6.66 -4.99
N PRO A 84 -4.49 -6.29 -5.32
CA PRO A 84 -4.10 -5.99 -6.71
C PRO A 84 -4.08 -7.25 -7.62
N ASP A 85 -4.61 -7.14 -8.85
CA ASP A 85 -4.54 -8.15 -9.94
C ASP A 85 -3.46 -7.88 -10.99
N THR A 86 -2.84 -6.70 -10.98
CA THR A 86 -1.96 -6.24 -12.07
C THR A 86 -0.53 -6.78 -11.96
N GLY A 87 -0.36 -7.96 -11.38
CA GLY A 87 0.94 -8.62 -11.27
C GLY A 87 1.23 -9.55 -12.45
N TYR A 88 2.50 -9.84 -12.67
CA TYR A 88 2.98 -10.84 -13.63
C TYR A 88 4.23 -11.54 -13.10
N LEU A 89 4.57 -12.69 -13.69
CA LEU A 89 5.86 -13.32 -13.45
C LEU A 89 6.85 -12.87 -14.53
N GLU A 90 8.03 -12.47 -14.08
CA GLU A 90 9.19 -12.30 -14.95
C GLU A 90 10.08 -13.53 -14.83
N VAL A 91 10.47 -14.12 -15.96
CA VAL A 91 11.35 -15.28 -16.06
C VAL A 91 12.69 -14.84 -16.63
N ASP A 92 13.79 -15.26 -16.00
CA ASP A 92 15.17 -15.00 -16.44
C ASP A 92 15.48 -13.52 -16.73
N GLY A 93 14.80 -12.61 -16.05
CA GLY A 93 15.03 -11.17 -16.18
C GLY A 93 14.42 -10.51 -17.42
N GLY A 94 13.49 -11.16 -18.14
CA GLY A 94 12.89 -10.52 -19.32
C GLY A 94 11.66 -11.15 -19.98
N GLU A 95 11.39 -12.45 -19.81
CA GLU A 95 10.14 -13.03 -20.32
C GLU A 95 9.00 -12.73 -19.34
N VAL A 96 7.88 -12.22 -19.85
CA VAL A 96 6.70 -11.87 -19.03
C VAL A 96 5.63 -12.93 -19.21
N VAL A 97 5.22 -13.53 -18.09
CA VAL A 97 4.13 -14.51 -18.02
C VAL A 97 2.99 -13.92 -17.20
N GLU A 98 1.80 -13.93 -17.79
CA GLU A 98 0.58 -13.48 -17.12
C GLU A 98 0.25 -14.37 -15.91
N ALA A 99 -0.05 -13.74 -14.78
CA ALA A 99 -0.51 -14.41 -13.58
C ALA A 99 -2.00 -14.10 -13.35
N THR A 100 -2.77 -15.11 -13.01
CA THR A 100 -4.20 -14.97 -12.66
C THR A 100 -4.35 -14.94 -11.14
N PHE A 101 -4.94 -13.88 -10.62
CA PHE A 101 -5.13 -13.67 -9.17
C PHE A 101 -6.60 -13.87 -8.75
N ASP A 102 -6.83 -14.32 -7.50
CA ASP A 102 -8.17 -14.48 -6.92
C ASP A 102 -8.74 -13.20 -6.26
N ASN A 103 -7.89 -12.19 -6.04
CA ASN A 103 -8.20 -10.82 -5.64
C ASN A 103 -9.22 -10.68 -4.49
N PRO A 104 -8.85 -11.10 -3.27
CA PRO A 104 -9.72 -10.96 -2.11
C PRO A 104 -10.04 -9.50 -1.81
N ASN A 105 -11.27 -9.27 -1.35
CA ASN A 105 -11.72 -8.01 -0.80
C ASN A 105 -11.35 -7.92 0.69
N ILE A 106 -10.47 -7.00 1.06
CA ILE A 106 -9.91 -6.92 2.41
C ILE A 106 -10.41 -5.67 3.12
N ALA A 107 -10.87 -5.82 4.36
CA ALA A 107 -11.32 -4.70 5.18
C ALA A 107 -10.22 -3.65 5.36
N GLY A 108 -10.60 -2.38 5.62
CA GLY A 108 -9.63 -1.32 5.89
C GLY A 108 -8.75 -1.66 7.08
N PHE A 109 -7.43 -1.46 6.97
CA PHE A 109 -6.42 -1.89 7.94
C PHE A 109 -6.44 -3.39 8.28
N GLY A 110 -7.14 -4.19 7.47
CA GLY A 110 -7.31 -5.63 7.66
C GLY A 110 -6.22 -6.45 6.98
N LYS A 111 -6.25 -7.75 7.26
CA LYS A 111 -5.40 -8.75 6.60
C LYS A 111 -6.27 -9.75 5.85
N GLY A 112 -5.71 -10.31 4.79
CA GLY A 112 -6.35 -11.37 3.99
C GLY A 112 -5.31 -12.23 3.29
N THR A 113 -5.76 -13.36 2.77
CA THR A 113 -4.96 -14.27 1.97
C THR A 113 -5.54 -14.33 0.57
N GLY A 114 -4.70 -14.55 -0.43
CA GLY A 114 -5.11 -14.84 -1.80
C GLY A 114 -4.13 -15.78 -2.47
N THR A 115 -4.35 -16.02 -3.75
CA THR A 115 -3.52 -16.90 -4.57
C THR A 115 -3.31 -16.30 -5.94
N ALA A 116 -2.21 -16.68 -6.58
CA ALA A 116 -2.00 -16.42 -8.00
C ALA A 116 -1.48 -17.68 -8.70
N THR A 117 -1.91 -17.88 -9.95
CA THR A 117 -1.48 -19.01 -10.77
C THR A 117 -0.96 -18.51 -12.10
N ALA A 118 0.17 -19.05 -12.57
CA ALA A 118 0.76 -18.77 -13.86
C ALA A 118 1.19 -20.06 -14.56
N SER A 119 1.18 -20.06 -15.89
CA SER A 119 1.61 -21.22 -16.69
C SER A 119 2.84 -20.87 -17.53
N LEU A 120 3.96 -21.49 -17.21
CA LEU A 120 5.21 -21.38 -17.95
C LEU A 120 5.20 -22.40 -19.09
N THR A 121 5.49 -21.94 -20.31
CA THR A 121 5.71 -22.86 -21.42
C THR A 121 7.16 -23.32 -21.37
N SER A 122 7.40 -24.57 -21.00
CA SER A 122 8.76 -25.13 -21.06
C SER A 122 8.96 -25.84 -22.39
N THR A 123 10.08 -25.57 -23.05
CA THR A 123 10.55 -26.39 -24.17
C THR A 123 11.49 -27.52 -23.72
N ASP A 124 11.86 -27.53 -22.44
CA ASP A 124 12.76 -28.50 -21.84
C ASP A 124 12.03 -29.29 -20.72
N GLU A 125 11.68 -30.54 -21.04
CA GLU A 125 11.07 -31.47 -20.08
C GLU A 125 12.03 -31.92 -18.96
N SER A 126 13.31 -31.52 -19.04
CA SER A 126 14.33 -31.82 -18.03
C SER A 126 14.71 -30.62 -17.15
N ALA A 127 14.03 -29.49 -17.30
CA ALA A 127 14.29 -28.30 -16.50
C ALA A 127 14.09 -28.58 -15.00
N ASP A 128 15.09 -28.19 -14.20
CA ASP A 128 15.04 -28.31 -12.75
C ASP A 128 14.03 -27.30 -12.20
N LEU A 129 12.97 -27.78 -11.56
CA LEU A 129 11.93 -26.92 -11.00
C LEU A 129 12.48 -25.97 -9.92
N GLU A 130 13.53 -26.35 -9.19
CA GLU A 130 14.16 -25.44 -8.23
C GLU A 130 14.87 -24.28 -8.93
N GLU A 131 15.57 -24.56 -10.04
CA GLU A 131 16.23 -23.53 -10.86
C GLU A 131 15.21 -22.62 -11.55
N ILE A 132 14.10 -23.18 -12.03
CA ILE A 132 12.97 -22.38 -12.54
C ILE A 132 12.48 -21.45 -11.45
N LEU A 133 12.18 -21.95 -10.25
CA LEU A 133 11.71 -21.09 -9.16
C LEU A 133 12.74 -19.99 -8.82
N ASP A 134 14.03 -20.29 -8.83
CA ASP A 134 15.08 -19.29 -8.60
C ASP A 134 15.13 -18.19 -9.68
N SER A 135 14.70 -18.47 -10.91
CA SER A 135 14.68 -17.48 -11.99
C SER A 135 13.42 -16.61 -12.02
N LEU A 136 12.40 -16.95 -11.23
CA LEU A 136 11.12 -16.25 -11.20
C LEU A 136 11.12 -15.03 -10.27
N VAL A 137 10.46 -13.98 -10.75
CA VAL A 137 10.16 -12.76 -10.00
C VAL A 137 8.69 -12.42 -10.15
N LEU A 138 7.96 -12.31 -9.03
CA LEU A 138 6.64 -11.69 -9.06
C LEU A 138 6.79 -10.17 -9.13
N VAL A 139 6.26 -9.57 -10.19
CA VAL A 139 6.32 -8.12 -10.41
C VAL A 139 4.91 -7.53 -10.37
N TYR A 140 4.73 -6.47 -9.59
CA TYR A 140 3.55 -5.61 -9.66
C TYR A 140 3.92 -4.26 -10.28
N GLY A 141 3.05 -3.76 -11.18
CA GLY A 141 3.22 -2.47 -11.84
C GLY A 141 3.78 -2.60 -13.26
N GLU A 142 3.47 -1.61 -14.08
CA GLU A 142 3.93 -1.51 -15.46
C GLU A 142 5.40 -1.04 -15.52
N PRO A 143 6.15 -1.34 -16.60
CA PRO A 143 7.55 -0.94 -16.73
C PRO A 143 7.82 0.57 -16.64
N ASP A 144 6.83 1.40 -16.94
CA ASP A 144 6.90 2.87 -16.92
C ASP A 144 6.30 3.50 -15.64
N SER A 145 5.95 2.68 -14.64
CA SER A 145 5.55 3.11 -13.31
C SER A 145 6.57 2.67 -12.26
N ASN A 146 6.31 3.00 -10.99
CA ASN A 146 7.06 2.34 -9.91
C ASN A 146 6.63 0.89 -9.86
N THR A 147 7.58 -0.02 -9.65
CA THR A 147 7.29 -1.46 -9.58
C THR A 147 7.60 -2.02 -8.20
N THR A 148 7.09 -3.22 -7.94
CA THR A 148 7.47 -4.05 -6.80
C THR A 148 7.86 -5.41 -7.32
N ARG A 149 9.10 -5.83 -7.05
CA ARG A 149 9.71 -7.05 -7.58
C ARG A 149 10.07 -7.96 -6.41
N LEU A 150 9.49 -9.15 -6.42
CA LEU A 150 9.58 -10.15 -5.35
C LEU A 150 10.21 -11.42 -5.95
N PRO A 151 11.55 -11.51 -5.98
CA PRO A 151 12.25 -12.67 -6.55
C PRO A 151 12.10 -13.90 -5.65
N PHE A 152 11.91 -15.10 -6.19
CA PHE A 152 11.73 -16.30 -5.35
C PHE A 152 13.05 -16.97 -4.92
N ALA A 153 14.17 -16.60 -5.55
CA ALA A 153 15.50 -17.04 -5.12
C ALA A 153 15.84 -16.56 -3.71
N ALA A 154 16.35 -17.42 -2.85
CA ALA A 154 16.57 -17.12 -1.43
C ALA A 154 17.45 -15.88 -1.18
N ASP A 155 18.53 -15.73 -1.95
CA ASP A 155 19.54 -14.68 -1.76
C ASP A 155 19.26 -13.39 -2.56
N ALA A 156 18.14 -13.32 -3.30
CA ALA A 156 17.78 -12.15 -4.09
C ALA A 156 17.03 -11.09 -3.27
N ASP A 157 17.35 -9.82 -3.47
CA ASP A 157 16.72 -8.71 -2.75
C ASP A 157 15.35 -8.35 -3.32
N VAL A 158 14.42 -7.98 -2.45
CA VAL A 158 13.14 -7.38 -2.86
C VAL A 158 13.36 -5.94 -3.29
N GLU A 159 12.88 -5.58 -4.48
CA GLU A 159 12.84 -4.19 -4.94
C GLU A 159 11.43 -3.64 -4.73
N SER A 160 11.26 -2.75 -3.77
CA SER A 160 9.95 -2.24 -3.40
C SER A 160 10.05 -0.91 -2.68
N LEU A 161 9.11 0.00 -2.96
CA LEU A 161 9.05 1.30 -2.31
C LEU A 161 8.05 1.27 -1.16
N LYS A 162 8.56 1.33 0.07
CA LYS A 162 7.73 1.30 1.26
C LYS A 162 7.00 2.63 1.50
N PRO A 163 5.67 2.63 1.66
CA PRO A 163 4.92 3.80 2.11
C PRO A 163 5.38 4.28 3.48
N ARG A 164 5.39 5.59 3.70
CA ARG A 164 5.87 6.20 4.95
C ARG A 164 4.88 7.23 5.49
N GLY A 165 4.60 7.16 6.79
CA GLY A 165 3.87 8.23 7.49
C GLY A 165 4.73 9.48 7.62
N ILE A 166 4.12 10.64 7.43
CA ILE A 166 4.80 11.94 7.51
C ILE A 166 4.37 12.65 8.80
N PRO A 167 5.32 13.12 9.63
CA PRO A 167 4.98 13.89 10.82
C PRO A 167 4.25 15.19 10.45
N VAL A 168 2.99 15.27 10.85
CA VAL A 168 2.14 16.47 10.81
C VAL A 168 1.49 16.70 12.18
N GLY A 169 0.48 17.56 12.26
CA GLY A 169 -0.14 18.05 13.50
C GLY A 169 -0.04 19.56 13.63
N GLN A 170 0.48 20.25 12.60
CA GLN A 170 0.52 21.70 12.60
C GLN A 170 -0.90 22.25 12.40
N THR A 171 -1.26 23.20 13.25
CA THR A 171 -2.36 24.14 12.98
C THR A 171 -1.75 25.45 12.54
N PHE A 172 -2.30 26.06 11.49
CA PHE A 172 -1.92 27.39 11.02
C PHE A 172 -3.18 28.16 10.67
N SER A 173 -3.14 29.48 10.82
CA SER A 173 -4.33 30.31 10.72
C SER A 173 -4.03 31.62 10.04
N ASP A 174 -5.01 32.09 9.26
CA ASP A 174 -5.20 33.49 8.87
C ASP A 174 -6.68 33.83 9.14
N LYS A 175 -7.50 34.14 8.13
CA LYS A 175 -8.97 34.29 8.29
C LYS A 175 -9.67 32.94 8.50
N VAL A 176 -9.00 31.85 8.13
CA VAL A 176 -9.42 30.46 8.32
C VAL A 176 -8.34 29.76 9.16
N ARG A 177 -8.74 28.90 10.09
CA ARG A 177 -7.87 27.97 10.80
C ARG A 177 -7.80 26.67 10.03
N ILE A 178 -6.58 26.21 9.77
CA ILE A 178 -6.26 25.00 9.03
C ILE A 178 -5.51 24.03 9.94
N GLU A 179 -5.93 22.78 9.95
CA GLU A 179 -5.26 21.70 10.66
C GLU A 179 -4.82 20.63 9.68
N LEU A 180 -3.54 20.24 9.74
CA LEU A 180 -3.02 19.05 9.07
C LEU A 180 -2.89 17.92 10.10
N SER A 181 -3.84 16.99 10.11
CA SER A 181 -3.96 15.97 11.16
C SER A 181 -3.19 14.69 10.85
N LYS A 182 -3.11 14.29 9.56
CA LYS A 182 -2.39 13.10 9.11
C LYS A 182 -1.76 13.33 7.74
N ALA A 183 -0.64 12.66 7.49
CA ALA A 183 -0.05 12.63 6.17
C ALA A 183 0.69 11.32 5.90
N PHE A 184 0.62 10.87 4.65
CA PHE A 184 1.27 9.66 4.17
C PHE A 184 1.91 9.92 2.81
N LEU A 185 3.12 9.38 2.63
CA LEU A 185 3.82 9.40 1.37
C LEU A 185 3.79 7.99 0.77
N TRP A 186 3.12 7.88 -0.37
CA TRP A 186 2.95 6.66 -1.13
C TRP A 186 3.74 6.74 -2.43
N PRO A 187 4.35 5.66 -2.92
CA PRO A 187 4.80 5.62 -4.31
C PRO A 187 3.59 5.75 -5.25
N SER A 188 3.74 6.47 -6.35
CA SER A 188 2.73 6.46 -7.41
C SER A 188 2.91 5.22 -8.28
N TYR A 189 1.83 4.51 -8.55
CA TYR A 189 1.82 3.34 -9.44
C TYR A 189 1.09 3.64 -10.76
N GLN A 190 0.75 4.89 -11.03
CA GLN A 190 0.15 5.28 -12.31
C GLN A 190 1.16 5.18 -13.46
N ALA A 191 0.67 4.82 -14.65
CA ALA A 191 1.51 4.75 -15.85
C ALA A 191 2.17 6.11 -16.15
N GLY A 192 3.45 6.08 -16.53
CA GLY A 192 4.27 7.27 -16.79
C GLY A 192 4.64 8.07 -15.53
N GLU A 193 4.44 7.52 -14.33
CA GLU A 193 4.77 8.15 -13.05
C GLU A 193 5.91 7.45 -12.29
N GLN A 194 6.78 6.75 -13.02
CA GLN A 194 8.03 6.23 -12.46
C GLN A 194 8.78 7.32 -11.66
N ASN A 195 9.25 6.97 -10.46
CA ASN A 195 9.91 7.84 -9.50
C ASN A 195 9.07 9.01 -8.97
N LYS A 196 7.74 8.97 -9.12
CA LYS A 196 6.82 9.92 -8.48
C LYS A 196 6.15 9.32 -7.25
N TYR A 197 5.69 10.20 -6.39
CA TYR A 197 5.07 9.88 -5.11
C TYR A 197 3.79 10.69 -4.91
N GLU A 198 2.83 10.08 -4.23
CA GLU A 198 1.60 10.70 -3.78
C GLU A 198 1.75 11.10 -2.31
N LEU A 199 1.77 12.40 -2.03
CA LEU A 199 1.63 12.91 -0.67
C LEU A 199 0.15 13.10 -0.36
N TRP A 200 -0.39 12.23 0.47
CA TRP A 200 -1.75 12.31 1.01
C TRP A 200 -1.73 13.12 2.30
N THR A 201 -2.54 14.18 2.40
CA THR A 201 -2.67 15.02 3.59
C THR A 201 -4.13 15.18 4.00
N GLU A 202 -4.45 14.88 5.26
CA GLU A 202 -5.76 15.11 5.85
C GLU A 202 -5.83 16.55 6.37
N VAL A 203 -6.84 17.30 5.93
CA VAL A 203 -7.05 18.71 6.26
C VAL A 203 -8.43 18.95 6.86
N SER A 204 -8.47 19.78 7.90
CA SER A 204 -9.70 20.40 8.42
C SER A 204 -9.59 21.92 8.33
N LEU A 205 -10.68 22.58 7.94
CA LEU A 205 -10.78 24.04 7.81
C LEU A 205 -11.95 24.56 8.64
N THR A 206 -11.67 25.52 9.50
CA THR A 206 -12.67 26.17 10.37
C THR A 206 -12.54 27.68 10.26
N CYS A 207 -13.67 28.39 10.27
CA CYS A 207 -13.63 29.83 10.26
C CYS A 207 -13.08 30.41 11.56
N THR A 208 -12.29 31.47 11.45
CA THR A 208 -11.92 32.32 12.60
C THR A 208 -12.92 33.46 12.75
N GLU A 209 -12.78 34.28 13.79
CA GLU A 209 -13.61 35.49 13.95
C GLU A 209 -13.44 36.51 12.80
N GLU A 210 -12.34 36.41 12.05
CA GLU A 210 -12.05 37.29 10.91
C GLU A 210 -12.55 36.74 9.57
N CYS A 211 -13.26 35.59 9.57
CA CYS A 211 -13.81 35.01 8.35
C CYS A 211 -14.70 35.99 7.58
N ALA A 212 -14.68 35.87 6.25
CA ALA A 212 -15.63 36.58 5.40
C ALA A 212 -17.07 36.26 5.84
N ARG A 213 -17.92 37.29 5.94
CA ARG A 213 -19.35 37.12 6.33
C ARG A 213 -20.10 36.08 5.49
N PHE A 214 -19.79 35.99 4.20
CA PHE A 214 -20.41 35.04 3.29
C PHE A 214 -19.60 33.76 3.12
N GLY A 215 -18.49 33.61 3.84
CA GLY A 215 -17.63 32.45 3.77
C GLY A 215 -16.79 32.37 2.51
N TYR A 216 -16.32 31.15 2.23
CA TYR A 216 -15.38 30.84 1.17
C TYR A 216 -15.87 29.66 0.33
N GLY A 217 -15.67 29.74 -0.98
CA GLY A 217 -15.65 28.55 -1.84
C GLY A 217 -14.24 27.99 -1.82
N VAL A 218 -14.09 26.73 -1.43
CA VAL A 218 -12.80 26.03 -1.42
C VAL A 218 -12.85 24.82 -2.34
N THR A 219 -11.80 24.66 -3.12
CA THR A 219 -11.57 23.53 -4.02
C THR A 219 -10.16 23.01 -3.82
N ILE A 220 -9.87 21.81 -4.30
CA ILE A 220 -8.50 21.27 -4.29
C ILE A 220 -7.49 22.19 -4.98
N ALA A 221 -7.91 22.96 -5.98
CA ALA A 221 -7.04 23.88 -6.71
C ALA A 221 -6.56 25.08 -5.88
N ASN A 222 -7.15 25.33 -4.70
CA ASN A 222 -6.73 26.37 -3.76
C ASN A 222 -5.49 25.97 -2.95
N PHE A 223 -5.12 24.68 -2.97
CA PHE A 223 -4.00 24.16 -2.22
C PHE A 223 -2.79 23.94 -3.11
N THR A 224 -1.63 24.34 -2.60
CA THR A 224 -0.35 24.09 -3.27
C THR A 224 0.67 23.55 -2.29
N LEU A 225 1.59 22.75 -2.81
CA LEU A 225 2.76 22.27 -2.11
C LEU A 225 4.00 22.69 -2.89
N THR A 226 4.93 23.35 -2.22
CA THR A 226 6.20 23.76 -2.81
C THR A 226 7.33 22.96 -2.19
N SER A 227 8.09 22.25 -3.03
CA SER A 227 9.24 21.45 -2.59
C SER A 227 10.44 22.33 -2.22
N PRO A 228 11.45 21.76 -1.50
CA PRO A 228 12.66 22.50 -1.10
C PRO A 228 13.42 23.14 -2.27
N ASN A 229 13.30 22.59 -3.48
CA ASN A 229 13.90 23.13 -4.70
C ASN A 229 13.08 24.26 -5.36
N GLY A 230 11.96 24.69 -4.74
CA GLY A 230 11.10 25.76 -5.24
C GLY A 230 10.05 25.34 -6.27
N LYS A 231 9.96 24.06 -6.65
CA LYS A 231 8.90 23.58 -7.56
C LYS A 231 7.56 23.50 -6.81
N SER A 232 6.54 24.15 -7.33
CA SER A 232 5.18 24.11 -6.77
C SER A 232 4.27 23.19 -7.57
N VAL A 233 3.47 22.39 -6.86
CA VAL A 233 2.40 21.56 -7.42
C VAL A 233 1.07 21.91 -6.76
N LYS A 234 -0.04 21.75 -7.49
CA LYS A 234 -1.39 21.84 -6.94
C LYS A 234 -1.84 20.47 -6.43
N ALA A 235 -2.85 20.44 -5.57
CA ALA A 235 -3.51 19.18 -5.26
C ALA A 235 -4.10 18.56 -6.54
N ASP A 236 -3.92 17.25 -6.67
CA ASP A 236 -4.27 16.45 -7.82
C ASP A 236 -5.75 16.01 -7.76
N SER A 237 -6.32 15.74 -8.94
CA SER A 237 -7.65 15.15 -9.12
C SER A 237 -7.87 13.81 -8.41
N ARG A 238 -6.80 13.10 -8.01
CA ARG A 238 -6.86 11.90 -7.15
C ARG A 238 -7.38 12.18 -5.74
N SER A 239 -7.41 13.44 -5.32
CA SER A 239 -8.02 13.85 -4.06
C SER A 239 -9.49 13.39 -4.00
N PRO A 240 -9.91 12.61 -3.00
CA PRO A 240 -11.31 12.19 -2.85
C PRO A 240 -12.27 13.36 -2.62
N TRP A 241 -11.74 14.45 -2.07
CA TRP A 241 -12.45 15.72 -1.90
C TRP A 241 -12.27 16.61 -3.14
N ALA A 242 -13.33 17.31 -3.56
CA ALA A 242 -13.29 18.19 -4.74
C ALA A 242 -13.57 19.66 -4.41
N THR A 243 -14.69 19.93 -3.73
CA THR A 243 -15.14 21.29 -3.42
C THR A 243 -16.01 21.33 -2.17
N SER A 244 -16.01 22.45 -1.47
CA SER A 244 -16.90 22.75 -0.35
C SER A 244 -17.10 24.25 -0.18
N SER A 245 -18.14 24.61 0.57
CA SER A 245 -18.32 25.97 1.08
C SER A 245 -18.00 25.99 2.57
N ILE A 246 -17.18 26.94 2.99
CA ILE A 246 -16.79 27.13 4.38
C ILE A 246 -17.48 28.35 4.95
N SER A 247 -18.03 28.21 6.14
CA SER A 247 -18.55 29.30 6.98
C SER A 247 -18.44 28.91 8.46
N ASP A 248 -18.80 29.83 9.36
CA ASP A 248 -18.82 29.58 10.81
C ASP A 248 -19.68 28.38 11.24
N THR A 249 -20.68 28.01 10.43
CA THR A 249 -21.58 26.88 10.69
C THR A 249 -21.32 25.66 9.79
N SER A 250 -20.36 25.76 8.87
CA SER A 250 -20.06 24.72 7.88
C SER A 250 -18.54 24.57 7.75
N PRO A 251 -17.88 23.92 8.73
CA PRO A 251 -16.47 23.60 8.61
C PRO A 251 -16.24 22.50 7.56
N VAL A 252 -15.02 22.44 7.03
CA VAL A 252 -14.54 21.28 6.28
C VAL A 252 -13.80 20.39 7.25
N ASP A 253 -14.16 19.12 7.32
CA ASP A 253 -13.64 18.21 8.32
C ASP A 253 -13.02 16.96 7.70
N HIS A 254 -11.78 16.65 8.09
CA HIS A 254 -11.01 15.44 7.75
C HIS A 254 -11.03 15.08 6.26
N GLN A 255 -10.87 16.08 5.38
CA GLN A 255 -10.81 15.84 3.94
C GLN A 255 -9.39 15.49 3.50
N TRP A 256 -9.26 14.60 2.52
CA TRP A 256 -7.96 14.20 1.98
C TRP A 256 -7.62 14.97 0.70
N LEU A 257 -6.42 15.53 0.70
CA LEU A 257 -5.76 16.10 -0.48
C LEU A 257 -4.62 15.18 -0.91
N VAL A 258 -4.43 15.04 -2.21
CA VAL A 258 -3.32 14.30 -2.80
C VAL A 258 -2.45 15.26 -3.60
N PHE A 259 -1.15 15.23 -3.39
CA PHE A 259 -0.18 15.93 -4.24
C PHE A 259 0.73 14.92 -4.91
N VAL A 260 0.83 14.97 -6.24
CA VAL A 260 1.81 14.17 -6.97
C VAL A 260 3.10 14.96 -7.06
N ILE A 261 4.15 14.45 -6.41
CA ILE A 261 5.48 15.04 -6.38
C ILE A 261 6.47 14.11 -7.09
N ASP A 262 7.59 14.69 -7.55
CA ASP A 262 8.75 13.87 -7.94
C ASP A 262 9.32 13.16 -6.69
N GLU A 263 10.40 12.40 -6.88
CA GLU A 263 11.13 11.79 -5.77
C GLU A 263 11.34 12.79 -4.62
N PRO A 264 10.93 12.44 -3.38
CA PRO A 264 10.88 13.38 -2.27
C PRO A 264 12.30 13.84 -1.91
N ALA A 265 12.59 15.12 -2.15
CA ALA A 265 13.80 15.74 -1.65
C ALA A 265 13.73 15.86 -0.12
N THR A 266 14.82 15.54 0.57
CA THR A 266 14.89 15.79 2.01
C THR A 266 14.78 17.29 2.30
N GLY A 267 13.91 17.67 3.23
CA GLY A 267 13.85 19.05 3.73
C GLY A 267 12.44 19.61 3.89
N ILE A 268 12.36 20.93 3.84
CA ILE A 268 11.16 21.69 4.16
C ILE A 268 10.31 21.88 2.90
N TYR A 269 9.10 21.34 2.94
CA TYR A 269 8.06 21.62 1.96
C TYR A 269 7.13 22.69 2.52
N THR A 270 6.72 23.62 1.68
CA THR A 270 5.79 24.70 2.03
C THR A 270 4.39 24.33 1.54
N PHE A 271 3.46 24.16 2.46
CA PHE A 271 2.05 23.96 2.18
C PHE A 271 1.35 25.32 2.20
N ASN A 272 0.54 25.61 1.18
CA ASN A 272 -0.17 26.89 1.07
C ASN A 272 -1.63 26.68 0.70
N LEU A 273 -2.48 27.52 1.29
CA LEU A 273 -3.89 27.67 0.98
C LEU A 273 -4.15 29.11 0.56
N THR A 274 -4.50 29.30 -0.71
CA THR A 274 -4.91 30.61 -1.25
C THR A 274 -6.36 30.53 -1.73
N MET A 275 -7.24 31.37 -1.16
CA MET A 275 -8.64 31.44 -1.60
C MET A 275 -9.22 32.86 -1.49
N LYS A 276 -10.23 33.12 -2.31
CA LYS A 276 -10.98 34.39 -2.30
C LYS A 276 -12.28 34.22 -1.55
N ALA A 277 -12.67 35.24 -0.79
CA ALA A 277 -13.98 35.32 -0.18
C ALA A 277 -15.09 35.36 -1.25
N MET A 278 -16.25 34.78 -0.94
CA MET A 278 -17.41 34.81 -1.85
C MET A 278 -17.96 36.23 -2.08
N SER A 279 -17.66 37.19 -1.20
CA SER A 279 -17.98 38.61 -1.37
C SER A 279 -17.11 39.33 -2.42
N ASN A 280 -16.08 38.68 -2.96
CA ASN A 280 -15.04 39.28 -3.82
C ASN A 280 -14.28 40.47 -3.19
N GLN A 281 -14.35 40.62 -1.87
CA GLN A 281 -13.61 41.64 -1.14
C GLN A 281 -12.17 41.16 -0.88
N PRO A 282 -11.14 41.87 -1.39
CA PRO A 282 -9.75 41.42 -1.32
C PRO A 282 -9.20 41.36 0.10
N GLU A 283 -9.70 42.18 1.02
CA GLU A 283 -9.29 42.19 2.44
C GLU A 283 -9.64 40.90 3.19
N TYR A 284 -10.54 40.09 2.63
CA TYR A 284 -10.91 38.79 3.16
C TYR A 284 -10.26 37.62 2.41
N ALA A 285 -9.36 37.87 1.47
CA ALA A 285 -8.59 36.80 0.84
C ALA A 285 -7.76 36.07 1.91
N VAL A 286 -7.69 34.74 1.80
CA VAL A 286 -6.85 33.90 2.64
C VAL A 286 -5.59 33.61 1.87
N ASP A 287 -4.46 33.82 2.52
CA ASP A 287 -3.14 33.33 2.11
C ASP A 287 -2.45 32.77 3.35
N ALA A 288 -2.65 31.47 3.57
CA ALA A 288 -2.18 30.78 4.76
C ALA A 288 -1.11 29.77 4.37
N THR A 289 -0.02 29.71 5.12
CA THR A 289 1.07 28.77 4.85
C THR A 289 1.61 28.11 6.11
N THR A 290 2.09 26.89 5.94
CA THR A 290 2.84 26.14 6.93
C THR A 290 3.92 25.32 6.24
N THR A 291 4.76 24.67 7.03
CA THR A 291 5.81 23.80 6.54
C THR A 291 5.64 22.38 7.05
N ILE A 292 5.91 21.41 6.19
CA ILE A 292 6.05 19.99 6.54
C ILE A 292 7.45 19.52 6.18
N THR A 293 7.99 18.56 6.94
CA THR A 293 9.29 17.96 6.66
C THR A 293 9.09 16.56 6.14
N LEU A 294 9.66 16.26 4.97
CA LEU A 294 9.73 14.91 4.42
C LEU A 294 11.10 14.30 4.70
#